data_AF-A0AAE0E5F2-F1
#
_entry.id   AF-A0AAE0E5F2-F1
#
_cell.length_a   1.000
_cell.length_b   1.000
_cell.length_c   1.000
_cell.angle_alpha   90.00
_cell.angle_beta   90.00
_cell.angle_gamma   90.00
#
_symmetry.space_group_name_H-M   'P 1'
#
loop_
_entity.id
_entity.type
_entity.pdbx_description
1 polymer ?
#
loop_
_entity_poly.entity_id
_entity_poly.type
_entity_poly.pdbx_seq_one_letter_code
_entity_poly.pdbx_strand_id
1 'polypeptide(L)'
;MIQATPSYAMSMFRLPQSLIKEIHRLCSRFWWGGNEKKRKIHWCTWKHLRKIKCDGDLGFHDLEISNRALLTKQCWRLSKTPNSLAERVLKSCYYKEGNILDATSKPNGSYLWKRLIWGKGILDAGVRSRVGDGKSINIYRDKWV
;
A
#
# COMPACT_ATOMS: atom_id res chain seq x y z
N MET A 1 -12.05 -18.24 3.92
CA MET A 1 -11.63 -18.21 2.50
C MET A 1 -12.10 -16.99 1.69
N ILE A 2 -12.93 -16.05 2.22
CA ILE A 2 -13.37 -14.86 1.45
C ILE A 2 -12.34 -13.69 1.45
N GLN A 3 -11.37 -13.69 2.38
CA GLN A 3 -10.31 -12.67 2.45
C GLN A 3 -8.97 -13.17 1.90
N ALA A 4 -8.96 -14.10 0.93
CA ALA A 4 -7.76 -14.35 0.14
C ALA A 4 -7.62 -13.21 -0.87
N THR A 5 -7.22 -12.03 -0.40
CA THR A 5 -6.92 -10.93 -1.30
C THR A 5 -5.72 -11.32 -2.15
N PRO A 6 -5.70 -11.06 -3.47
CA PRO A 6 -4.54 -11.35 -4.30
C PRO A 6 -3.39 -10.41 -3.91
N SER A 7 -2.67 -10.77 -2.86
CA SER A 7 -1.55 -10.03 -2.27
C SER A 7 -0.48 -9.74 -3.30
N TYR A 8 -0.29 -10.67 -4.25
CA TYR A 8 0.61 -10.48 -5.37
C TYR A 8 0.17 -9.31 -6.27
N ALA A 9 -1.08 -9.34 -6.76
CA ALA A 9 -1.61 -8.27 -7.60
C ALA A 9 -1.60 -6.92 -6.87
N MET A 10 -1.98 -6.89 -5.59
CA MET A 10 -1.92 -5.67 -4.77
C MET A 10 -0.50 -5.18 -4.48
N SER A 11 0.50 -6.06 -4.53
CA SER A 11 1.89 -5.65 -4.31
C SER A 11 2.51 -4.98 -5.54
N MET A 12 1.93 -5.19 -6.73
CA MET A 12 2.44 -4.67 -8.00
C MET A 12 1.56 -3.56 -8.58
N PHE A 13 0.24 -3.65 -8.36
CA PHE A 13 -0.75 -2.78 -8.96
C PHE A 13 -1.54 -2.03 -7.89
N ARG A 14 -1.84 -0.77 -8.18
CA ARG A 14 -2.86 -0.02 -7.43
C ARG A 14 -4.23 -0.43 -7.96
N LEU A 15 -5.08 -0.95 -7.09
CA LEU A 15 -6.45 -1.30 -7.44
C LEU A 15 -7.28 -0.02 -7.65
N PRO A 16 -8.12 0.06 -8.69
CA PRO A 16 -9.03 1.19 -8.87
C PRO A 16 -10.10 1.18 -7.76
N GLN A 17 -10.48 2.37 -7.30
CA GLN A 17 -11.45 2.50 -6.21
C GLN A 17 -12.83 1.92 -6.56
N SER A 18 -13.21 1.92 -7.85
CA SER A 18 -14.43 1.27 -8.33
C SER A 18 -14.42 -0.23 -8.05
N LEU A 19 -13.33 -0.92 -8.42
CA LEU A 19 -13.16 -2.35 -8.17
C LEU A 19 -13.16 -2.67 -6.67
N ILE A 20 -12.49 -1.85 -5.85
CA ILE A 20 -12.50 -2.03 -4.39
C ILE A 20 -13.93 -1.92 -3.85
N LYS A 21 -14.71 -0.93 -4.30
CA LYS A 21 -16.12 -0.76 -3.91
C LYS A 21 -16.97 -1.94 -4.36
N GLU A 22 -16.72 -2.47 -5.55
CA GLU A 22 -17.43 -3.65 -6.07
C GLU A 22 -17.13 -4.90 -5.26
N ILE A 23 -15.85 -5.17 -4.96
CA ILE A 23 -15.45 -6.28 -4.09
C ILE A 23 -16.09 -6.13 -2.71
N HIS A 24 -16.05 -4.94 -2.11
CA HIS A 24 -16.72 -4.69 -0.83
C HIS A 24 -18.23 -4.94 -0.91
N ARG A 25 -18.89 -4.60 -2.02
CA ARG A 25 -20.32 -4.88 -2.24
C ARG A 25 -20.57 -6.39 -2.33
N LEU A 26 -19.73 -7.13 -3.05
CA LEU A 26 -19.82 -8.59 -3.15
C LEU A 26 -19.59 -9.25 -1.79
N CYS A 27 -18.57 -8.83 -1.04
CA CYS A 27 -18.31 -9.32 0.31
C CYS A 27 -19.48 -9.00 1.26
N SER A 28 -20.06 -7.80 1.18
CA SER A 28 -21.24 -7.43 1.98
C SER A 28 -22.47 -8.25 1.62
N ARG A 29 -22.72 -8.48 0.33
CA ARG A 29 -23.80 -9.35 -0.15
C ARG A 29 -23.60 -10.79 0.27
N PHE A 30 -22.36 -11.28 0.28
CA PHE A 30 -22.04 -12.62 0.76
C PHE A 30 -22.25 -12.72 2.27
N TRP A 31 -21.72 -11.76 3.04
CA TRP A 31 -21.74 -11.77 4.50
C TRP A 31 -23.16 -11.64 5.07
N TRP A 32 -23.97 -10.75 4.49
CA TRP A 32 -25.37 -10.55 4.86
C TRP A 32 -26.34 -11.38 4.01
N GLY A 33 -25.82 -12.21 3.11
CA GLY A 33 -26.59 -13.02 2.17
C GLY A 33 -27.06 -14.33 2.77
N GLY A 34 -28.32 -14.66 2.49
CA GLY A 34 -28.91 -15.99 2.62
C GLY A 34 -29.93 -16.20 1.50
N ASN A 35 -30.35 -17.45 1.26
CA ASN A 35 -31.14 -17.95 0.12
C ASN A 35 -32.00 -16.93 -0.68
N GLU A 36 -31.99 -17.12 -2.00
CA GLU A 36 -32.45 -16.24 -3.10
C GLU A 36 -33.81 -15.53 -2.93
N LYS A 37 -34.69 -15.97 -2.05
CA LYS A 37 -36.10 -15.49 -1.98
C LYS A 37 -36.36 -14.39 -0.95
N LYS A 38 -35.42 -14.00 -0.09
CA LYS A 38 -35.66 -12.95 0.92
C LYS A 38 -34.55 -11.89 0.95
N ARG A 39 -34.93 -10.63 0.69
CA ARG A 39 -34.07 -9.46 0.91
C ARG A 39 -33.82 -9.33 2.42
N LYS A 40 -32.59 -9.59 2.88
CA LYS A 40 -32.22 -9.41 4.30
C LYS A 40 -31.71 -8.00 4.57
N ILE A 41 -31.96 -7.54 5.79
CA ILE A 41 -31.57 -6.22 6.29
C ILE A 41 -30.03 -6.20 6.45
N HIS A 42 -29.40 -5.17 5.90
CA HIS A 42 -27.99 -4.87 6.20
C HIS A 42 -27.91 -4.25 7.60
N TRP A 43 -27.59 -5.06 8.60
CA TRP A 43 -27.52 -4.61 10.01
C TRP A 43 -26.40 -3.59 10.26
N CYS A 44 -25.28 -3.73 9.56
CA CYS A 44 -24.16 -2.80 9.66
C CYS A 44 -23.60 -2.44 8.29
N THR A 45 -23.19 -1.17 8.14
CA THR A 45 -22.49 -0.70 6.94
C THR A 45 -21.11 -1.35 6.85
N TRP A 46 -20.67 -1.72 5.64
CA TRP A 46 -19.33 -2.28 5.39
C TRP A 46 -18.17 -1.36 5.84
N LYS A 47 -18.44 -0.06 6.04
CA LYS A 47 -17.49 0.89 6.64
C LYS A 47 -17.18 0.57 8.11
N HIS A 48 -18.18 0.16 8.90
CA HIS A 48 -17.98 -0.26 10.29
C HIS A 48 -17.27 -1.62 10.34
N LEU A 49 -17.69 -2.57 9.52
CA LEU A 49 -17.04 -3.89 9.44
C LEU A 49 -15.53 -3.84 9.15
N ARG A 50 -15.06 -2.82 8.41
CA ARG A 50 -13.64 -2.62 8.05
C ARG A 50 -12.78 -1.97 9.14
N LYS A 51 -13.37 -1.45 10.21
CA LYS A 51 -12.60 -0.89 11.32
C LYS A 51 -11.89 -2.00 12.11
N ILE A 52 -10.81 -1.61 12.77
CA ILE A 52 -9.94 -2.51 13.52
C ILE A 52 -10.71 -3.05 14.72
N LYS A 53 -10.49 -4.32 15.09
CA LYS A 53 -11.17 -4.98 16.23
C LYS A 53 -11.03 -4.24 17.56
N CYS A 54 -9.95 -3.48 17.73
CA CYS A 54 -9.70 -2.66 18.91
C CYS A 54 -10.79 -1.59 19.13
N ASP A 55 -11.46 -1.14 18.07
CA ASP A 55 -12.58 -0.19 18.13
C ASP A 55 -13.95 -0.89 18.30
N GLY A 56 -13.97 -2.20 18.57
CA GLY A 56 -15.20 -2.98 18.75
C GLY A 56 -15.85 -3.49 17.46
N ASP A 57 -15.19 -3.31 16.31
CA ASP A 57 -15.68 -3.74 15.00
C ASP A 57 -15.13 -5.13 14.58
N LEU A 58 -15.60 -5.67 13.44
CA LEU A 58 -15.25 -7.04 13.01
C LEU A 58 -13.80 -7.22 12.50
N GLY A 59 -13.08 -6.14 12.19
CA GLY A 59 -11.68 -6.23 11.77
C GLY A 59 -11.45 -6.67 10.33
N PHE A 60 -12.40 -6.46 9.40
CA PHE A 60 -12.16 -6.75 7.99
C PHE A 60 -11.06 -5.83 7.43
N HIS A 61 -10.11 -6.38 6.69
CA HIS A 61 -9.06 -5.56 6.09
C HIS A 61 -9.63 -4.62 5.03
N ASP A 62 -9.33 -3.33 5.16
CA ASP A 62 -9.56 -2.38 4.08
C ASP A 62 -8.56 -2.66 2.95
N LEU A 63 -9.09 -3.00 1.78
CA LEU A 63 -8.30 -3.33 0.60
C LEU A 63 -7.46 -2.15 0.10
N GLU A 64 -7.95 -0.91 0.23
CA GLU A 64 -7.20 0.28 -0.20
C GLU A 64 -5.98 0.50 0.69
N ILE A 65 -6.18 0.39 2.01
CA ILE A 65 -5.11 0.49 3.01
C ILE A 65 -4.11 -0.65 2.82
N SER A 66 -4.60 -1.88 2.63
CA SER A 66 -3.74 -3.06 2.43
C SER A 66 -2.92 -2.95 1.14
N ASN A 67 -3.54 -2.51 0.04
CA ASN A 67 -2.85 -2.29 -1.23
C ASN A 67 -1.75 -1.22 -1.10
N ARG A 68 -2.06 -0.11 -0.44
CA ARG A 68 -1.09 0.96 -0.20
C ARG A 68 0.04 0.50 0.71
N ALA A 69 -0.26 -0.26 1.77
CA ALA A 69 0.74 -0.84 2.66
C ALA A 69 1.67 -1.82 1.94
N LEU A 70 1.14 -2.68 1.06
CA LEU A 70 1.94 -3.61 0.27
C LEU A 70 2.86 -2.89 -0.71
N LEU A 71 2.39 -1.86 -1.40
CA LEU A 71 3.24 -1.02 -2.27
C LEU A 71 4.32 -0.31 -1.47
N THR A 72 3.98 0.24 -0.30
CA THR A 72 4.93 0.86 0.63
C THR A 72 6.01 -0.14 1.08
N LYS A 73 5.61 -1.38 1.38
CA LYS A 73 6.52 -2.48 1.74
C LYS A 73 7.49 -2.80 0.60
N GLN A 74 7.07 -2.73 -0.67
CA GLN A 74 7.99 -2.91 -1.79
C GLN A 74 9.00 -1.77 -1.88
N CYS A 75 8.58 -0.52 -1.69
CA CYS A 75 9.50 0.62 -1.63
C CYS A 75 10.51 0.48 -0.49
N TRP A 76 10.07 0.03 0.68
CA TRP A 76 10.95 -0.24 1.82
C TRP A 76 11.98 -1.33 1.50
N ARG A 77 11.56 -2.42 0.85
CA ARG A 77 12.47 -3.48 0.41
C ARG A 77 13.54 -2.94 -0.53
N LEU A 78 13.17 -2.15 -1.54
CA LEU A 78 14.11 -1.52 -2.46
C LEU A 78 15.13 -0.65 -1.71
N SER A 79 14.71 0.06 -0.66
CA SER A 79 15.61 0.84 0.18
C SER A 79 16.56 0.01 1.05
N LYS A 80 16.18 -1.20 1.46
CA LYS A 80 16.99 -2.06 2.35
C LYS A 80 17.83 -3.08 1.59
N THR A 81 17.49 -3.40 0.35
CA THR A 81 18.22 -4.39 -0.47
C THR A 81 18.76 -3.74 -1.75
N PRO A 82 19.82 -2.91 -1.65
CA PRO A 82 20.41 -2.21 -2.80
C PRO A 82 21.04 -3.16 -3.83
N ASN A 83 21.46 -4.36 -3.41
CA ASN A 83 22.07 -5.33 -4.32
C ASN A 83 21.06 -6.18 -5.11
N SER A 84 19.76 -5.96 -4.93
CA SER A 84 18.74 -6.70 -5.66
C SER A 84 18.69 -6.28 -7.14
N LEU A 85 18.43 -7.24 -8.04
CA LEU A 85 18.29 -6.95 -9.47
C LEU A 85 17.18 -5.90 -9.72
N ALA A 86 16.07 -6.01 -8.99
CA ALA A 86 14.96 -5.07 -9.08
C ALA A 86 15.39 -3.64 -8.70
N GLU A 87 16.20 -3.46 -7.65
CA GLU A 87 16.75 -2.15 -7.30
C GLU A 87 17.63 -1.62 -8.41
N ARG A 88 18.57 -2.43 -8.92
CA ARG A 88 19.54 -1.99 -9.94
C ARG A 88 18.86 -1.53 -11.23
N VAL A 89 17.83 -2.27 -11.65
CA VAL A 89 17.02 -1.93 -12.82
C VAL A 89 16.20 -0.66 -12.56
N LEU A 90 15.48 -0.58 -11.44
CA LEU A 90 14.66 0.59 -11.13
C LEU A 90 15.49 1.85 -10.92
N LYS A 91 16.66 1.73 -10.27
CA LYS A 91 17.61 2.81 -10.06
C LYS A 91 18.13 3.34 -11.40
N SER A 92 18.59 2.45 -12.28
CA SER A 92 19.12 2.87 -13.60
C SER A 92 18.06 3.54 -14.49
N CYS A 93 16.80 3.12 -14.41
CA CYS A 93 15.70 3.73 -15.17
C CYS A 93 15.18 5.03 -14.55
N TYR A 94 14.99 5.08 -13.23
CA TYR A 94 14.19 6.13 -12.59
C TYR A 94 14.97 7.07 -11.68
N TYR A 95 15.97 6.61 -10.93
CA TYR A 95 16.70 7.42 -9.96
C TYR A 95 18.18 7.06 -9.93
N LYS A 96 18.92 7.43 -11.00
CA LYS A 96 20.34 7.07 -11.16
C LYS A 96 21.19 7.58 -10.00
N GLU A 97 20.92 8.80 -9.56
CA GLU A 97 21.57 9.46 -8.44
C GLU A 97 20.61 9.51 -7.26
N GLY A 98 21.10 9.10 -6.08
CA GLY A 98 20.32 9.08 -4.83
C GLY A 98 19.62 7.75 -4.53
N ASN A 99 18.60 7.84 -3.67
CA ASN A 99 17.84 6.71 -3.16
C ASN A 99 16.38 6.74 -3.65
N ILE A 100 15.64 5.64 -3.39
CA ILE A 100 14.21 5.59 -3.70
C ILE A 100 13.42 6.70 -2.99
N LEU A 101 13.87 7.16 -1.82
CA LEU A 101 13.29 8.26 -1.05
C LEU A 101 13.49 9.63 -1.71
N ASP A 102 14.45 9.77 -2.61
CA ASP A 102 14.64 11.01 -3.40
C ASP A 102 13.89 10.95 -4.74
N ALA A 103 13.50 9.75 -5.16
CA ALA A 103 12.94 9.53 -6.48
C ALA A 103 11.58 10.22 -6.68
N THR A 104 11.42 10.98 -7.76
CA THR A 104 10.18 11.67 -8.11
C THR A 104 9.40 10.94 -9.22
N SER A 105 8.12 11.30 -9.37
CA SER A 105 7.31 10.78 -10.47
C SER A 105 7.77 11.38 -11.80
N LYS A 106 8.21 10.54 -12.74
CA LYS A 106 8.52 10.96 -14.11
C LYS A 106 7.25 10.91 -14.98
N PRO A 107 7.00 11.90 -15.86
CA PRO A 107 5.85 11.89 -16.77
C PRO A 107 5.76 10.60 -17.60
N ASN A 108 6.91 10.18 -18.14
CA ASN A 108 7.09 8.97 -18.95
C ASN A 108 7.45 7.73 -18.10
N GLY A 109 7.17 7.75 -16.80
CA GLY A 109 7.41 6.59 -15.93
C GLY A 109 6.46 5.43 -16.25
N SER A 110 6.97 4.19 -16.11
CA SER A 110 6.12 3.00 -16.25
C SER A 110 4.94 3.02 -15.28
N TYR A 111 3.90 2.25 -15.60
CA TYR A 111 2.74 2.11 -14.74
C TYR A 111 3.12 1.68 -13.32
N LEU A 112 4.00 0.67 -13.22
CA LEU A 112 4.50 0.14 -11.96
C LEU A 112 5.26 1.22 -11.17
N TRP A 113 6.11 2.01 -11.83
CA TRP A 113 6.85 3.11 -11.18
C TRP A 113 5.90 4.13 -10.54
N LYS A 114 4.89 4.58 -11.28
CA LYS A 114 3.89 5.53 -10.77
C LYS A 114 3.14 4.98 -9.55
N ARG A 115 2.98 3.66 -9.43
CA ARG A 115 2.32 3.02 -8.27
C ARG A 115 3.25 2.85 -7.09
N LEU A 116 4.53 2.54 -7.33
CA LEU A 116 5.54 2.56 -6.27
C LEU A 116 5.68 3.96 -5.67
N ILE A 117 5.75 5.02 -6.47
CA ILE A 117 5.78 6.40 -5.98
C ILE A 117 4.54 6.75 -5.13
N TRP A 118 3.36 6.22 -5.49
CA TRP A 118 2.16 6.40 -4.68
C TRP A 118 2.26 5.73 -3.29
N GLY A 119 2.86 4.54 -3.21
CA GLY A 119 3.15 3.87 -1.94
C GLY A 119 4.24 4.58 -1.14
N LYS A 120 5.30 5.04 -1.81
CA LYS A 120 6.41 5.80 -1.22
C LYS A 120 5.93 7.00 -0.39
N GLY A 121 4.83 7.67 -0.77
CA GLY A 121 4.33 8.80 0.01
C GLY A 121 4.00 8.47 1.49
N ILE A 122 3.66 7.23 1.83
CA ILE A 122 3.56 6.79 3.24
C ILE A 122 4.95 6.71 3.88
N LEU A 123 5.90 6.18 3.13
CA LEU A 123 7.27 6.00 3.56
C LEU A 123 7.94 7.35 3.87
N ASP A 124 7.76 8.36 3.02
CA ASP A 124 8.28 9.71 3.24
C ASP A 124 7.67 10.40 4.48
N ALA A 125 6.45 10.02 4.87
CA ALA A 125 5.80 10.51 6.07
C ALA A 125 6.28 9.80 7.34
N GLY A 126 6.60 8.50 7.26
CA GLY A 126 6.90 7.66 8.42
C GLY A 126 8.39 7.37 8.67
N VAL A 127 9.25 7.43 7.64
CA VAL A 127 10.68 7.14 7.80
C VAL A 127 11.37 8.27 8.55
N ARG A 128 12.14 7.88 9.56
CA ARG A 128 13.08 8.73 10.27
C ARG A 128 14.46 8.09 10.25
N SER A 129 15.48 8.92 10.10
CA SER A 129 16.88 8.50 10.17
C SER A 129 17.33 8.53 11.62
N ARG A 130 17.80 7.40 12.14
CA ARG A 130 18.45 7.35 13.47
C ARG A 130 19.91 7.76 13.32
N VAL A 131 20.34 8.76 14.09
CA VAL A 131 21.72 9.25 14.04
C VAL A 131 22.67 8.18 14.57
N GLY A 132 23.56 7.71 13.70
CA GLY A 132 24.70 6.86 14.03
C GLY A 132 25.98 7.68 14.06
N ASP A 133 26.83 7.48 13.05
CA ASP A 133 28.13 8.17 12.89
C ASP A 133 28.05 9.53 12.17
N GLY A 134 26.85 9.95 11.76
CA GLY A 134 26.61 11.24 11.08
C GLY A 134 27.09 11.32 9.63
N LYS A 135 27.80 10.32 9.09
CA LYS A 135 28.38 10.37 7.73
C LYS A 135 27.36 10.13 6.62
N SER A 136 26.23 9.53 6.95
CA SER A 136 25.18 9.12 6.00
C SER A 136 23.91 9.97 6.07
N ILE A 137 23.85 10.96 6.98
CA ILE A 137 22.64 11.75 7.23
C ILE A 137 22.89 13.19 6.78
N ASN A 138 21.99 13.71 5.95
CA ASN A 138 21.97 15.12 5.63
C ASN A 138 21.11 15.87 6.64
N ILE A 139 21.75 16.63 7.53
CA ILE A 139 21.12 17.36 8.65
C ILE A 139 19.95 18.25 8.19
N TYR A 140 20.03 18.80 6.97
CA TYR A 140 19.03 19.73 6.43
C TYR A 140 17.90 19.05 5.65
N ARG A 141 18.13 17.86 5.07
CA ARG A 141 17.16 17.20 4.20
C ARG A 141 16.47 16.01 4.85
N ASP A 142 17.15 15.32 5.75
CA ASP A 142 16.64 14.10 6.36
C ASP A 142 15.84 14.42 7.62
N LYS A 143 14.73 13.69 7.82
CA LYS A 143 13.97 13.76 9.06
C LYS A 143 14.69 12.92 10.12
N TRP A 144 15.42 13.58 11.02
CA TRP A 144 16.08 12.98 12.18
C TRP A 144 15.35 13.40 13.46
N VAL A 145 14.87 12.42 14.25
CA VAL A 145 14.36 12.54 15.63
C VAL A 145 14.57 11.20 16.30
#